data_AF-A0A925UCE5-F1
#
_entry.id   AF-A0A925UCE5-F1
#
_cell.length_a   1.000
_cell.length_b   1.000
_cell.length_c   1.000
_cell.angle_alpha   90.00
_cell.angle_beta   90.00
_cell.angle_gamma   90.00
#
_symmetry.space_group_name_H-M   'P 1'
#
loop_
_entity.id
_entity.type
_entity.pdbx_description
1 polymer ?
#
loop_
_entity_poly.entity_id
_entity_poly.type
_entity_poly.pdbx_seq_one_letter_code
_entity_poly.pdbx_strand_id
1 'polypeptide(L)'
;MSFDDLGLAEPLLRAVHEYGYTTPTPIQAQAIPTVLSGADLMGGAQTGTGKTAGFTLPMLHRLMQKPAVRDAKGRLPIRALILTPTRELAAQVEESVREYGKYMQLSSMVIFGGVGMQPQVDRLRRGVDILVATPGRLLDHSQQGTLDLSQ
;
A
#
# COMPACT_ATOMS: atom_id res chain seq x y z
N MET A 1 18.88 -1.34 17.12
CA MET A 1 18.07 -0.55 16.17
C MET A 1 16.66 -1.09 16.24
N SER A 2 15.72 -0.29 16.72
CA SER A 2 14.28 -0.60 16.73
C SER A 2 13.58 0.06 15.54
N PHE A 3 12.27 -0.12 15.42
CA PHE A 3 11.47 0.61 14.42
C PHE A 3 11.41 2.12 14.72
N ASP A 4 11.52 2.53 15.98
CA ASP A 4 11.53 3.93 16.41
C ASP A 4 12.68 4.73 15.78
N ASP A 5 13.81 4.05 15.53
CA ASP A 5 15.01 4.62 14.93
C ASP A 5 14.86 4.88 13.42
N LEU A 6 13.78 4.41 12.77
CA LEU A 6 13.62 4.43 11.31
C LEU A 6 12.88 5.67 10.77
N GLY A 7 12.54 6.63 11.64
CA GLY A 7 11.88 7.88 11.23
C GLY A 7 10.42 7.72 10.81
N LEU A 8 9.75 6.66 11.25
CA LEU A 8 8.32 6.46 11.02
C LEU A 8 7.49 7.36 11.94
N ALA A 9 6.25 7.65 11.53
CA ALA A 9 5.37 8.50 12.31
C ALA A 9 4.67 7.70 13.42
N GLU A 10 4.28 8.39 14.49
CA GLU A 10 3.74 7.73 15.69
C GLU A 10 2.54 6.78 15.45
N PRO A 11 1.54 7.14 14.60
CA PRO A 11 0.45 6.19 14.29
C PRO A 11 0.92 4.88 13.66
N LEU A 12 2.04 4.88 12.91
CA LEU A 12 2.65 3.66 12.37
C LEU A 12 3.37 2.87 13.44
N LEU A 13 4.19 3.54 14.25
CA LEU A 13 4.94 2.87 15.32
C LEU A 13 3.99 2.16 16.27
N ARG A 14 2.89 2.82 16.65
CA ARG A 14 1.81 2.19 17.41
C ARG A 14 1.25 0.93 16.75
N ALA A 15 0.93 0.97 15.45
CA ALA A 15 0.39 -0.19 14.75
C ALA A 15 1.42 -1.34 14.65
N VAL A 16 2.68 -1.01 14.37
CA VAL A 16 3.81 -1.95 14.27
C VAL A 16 4.05 -2.66 15.59
N HIS A 17 4.06 -1.93 16.71
CA HIS A 17 4.23 -2.53 18.03
C HIS A 17 3.05 -3.41 18.44
N GLU A 18 1.82 -2.99 18.15
CA GLU A 18 0.62 -3.80 18.43
C GLU A 18 0.59 -5.08 17.59
N TYR A 19 1.10 -5.03 16.35
CA TYR A 19 1.29 -6.22 15.52
C TYR A 19 2.39 -7.16 16.07
N GLY A 20 3.20 -6.71 17.03
CA GLY A 20 4.27 -7.48 17.67
C GLY A 20 5.65 -7.32 17.03
N TYR A 21 5.83 -6.34 16.15
CA TYR A 21 7.14 -6.03 15.58
C TYR A 21 7.98 -5.21 16.55
N THR A 22 9.20 -5.68 16.79
CA THR A 22 10.15 -5.06 17.74
C THR A 22 11.43 -4.64 17.02
N THR A 23 12.07 -5.58 16.31
CA THR A 23 13.31 -5.37 15.58
C THR A 23 13.07 -5.46 14.09
N PRO A 24 13.47 -4.46 13.28
CA PRO A 24 13.35 -4.52 11.84
C PRO A 24 14.27 -5.61 11.26
N THR A 25 13.80 -6.32 10.25
CA THR A 25 14.62 -7.26 9.48
C THR A 25 15.67 -6.50 8.65
N PRO A 26 16.75 -7.15 8.16
CA PRO A 26 17.78 -6.46 7.39
C PRO A 26 17.26 -5.71 6.17
N ILE A 27 16.27 -6.27 5.45
CA ILE A 27 15.65 -5.60 4.30
C ILE A 27 14.82 -4.39 4.73
N GLN A 28 14.13 -4.45 5.88
CA GLN A 28 13.35 -3.33 6.41
C GLN A 28 14.24 -2.18 6.87
N ALA A 29 15.31 -2.49 7.61
CA ALA A 29 16.25 -1.48 8.12
C ALA A 29 16.93 -0.67 7.00
N GLN A 30 17.13 -1.28 5.82
CA GLN A 30 17.71 -0.61 4.65
C GLN A 30 16.64 0.05 3.77
N ALA A 31 15.51 -0.62 3.53
CA ALA A 31 14.48 -0.14 2.63
C ALA A 31 13.72 1.06 3.19
N ILE A 32 13.35 1.03 4.48
CA ILE A 32 12.46 2.04 5.08
C ILE A 32 13.07 3.45 4.98
N PRO A 33 14.32 3.71 5.45
CA PRO A 33 14.92 5.04 5.33
C PRO A 33 15.13 5.47 3.88
N THR A 34 15.46 4.52 2.98
CA THR A 34 15.66 4.79 1.55
C THR A 34 14.37 5.27 0.88
N VAL A 35 13.24 4.63 1.14
CA VAL A 35 11.95 5.05 0.57
C VAL A 35 11.45 6.34 1.21
N LEU A 36 11.72 6.56 2.51
CA LEU A 36 11.36 7.82 3.18
C LEU A 36 12.09 9.02 2.56
N SER A 37 13.35 8.88 2.15
CA SER A 37 14.09 9.95 1.45
C SER A 37 13.53 10.26 0.05
N GLY A 38 12.68 9.37 -0.50
CA GLY A 38 12.10 9.52 -1.83
C GLY A 38 12.94 8.95 -2.96
N ALA A 39 13.94 8.13 -2.63
CA ALA A 39 14.69 7.39 -3.63
C ALA A 39 13.93 6.14 -4.09
N ASP A 40 14.15 5.78 -5.36
CA ASP A 40 13.75 4.48 -5.89
C ASP A 40 14.64 3.37 -5.31
N LEU A 41 14.08 2.18 -5.16
CA LEU A 41 14.74 1.03 -4.54
C LEU A 41 14.52 -0.25 -5.34
N MET A 42 15.60 -0.99 -5.56
CA MET A 42 15.54 -2.40 -5.96
C MET A 42 15.95 -3.27 -4.77
N GLY A 43 15.02 -4.04 -4.22
CA GLY A 43 15.25 -4.86 -3.03
C GLY A 43 15.23 -6.35 -3.35
N GLY A 44 16.37 -7.03 -3.20
CA GLY A 44 16.49 -8.49 -3.32
C GLY A 44 16.47 -9.18 -1.96
N ALA A 45 15.42 -9.93 -1.65
CA ALA A 45 15.37 -10.77 -0.45
C ALA A 45 14.41 -11.96 -0.62
N GLN A 46 14.64 -13.04 0.12
CA GLN A 46 13.79 -14.23 0.11
C GLN A 46 12.36 -13.91 0.61
N THR A 47 11.36 -14.67 0.18
CA THR A 47 9.99 -14.58 0.74
C THR A 47 10.00 -14.84 2.25
N GLY A 48 9.10 -14.18 3.00
CA GLY A 48 9.04 -14.30 4.46
C GLY A 48 10.05 -13.42 5.24
N THR A 49 10.90 -12.66 4.56
CA THR A 49 11.91 -11.78 5.20
C THR A 49 11.39 -10.39 5.61
N GLY A 50 10.07 -10.18 5.58
CA GLY A 50 9.46 -8.91 5.97
C GLY A 50 9.47 -7.81 4.89
N LYS A 51 9.66 -8.16 3.61
CA LYS A 51 9.63 -7.21 2.48
C LYS A 51 8.38 -6.34 2.44
N THR A 52 7.21 -6.91 2.75
CA THR A 52 5.92 -6.19 2.72
C THR A 52 5.97 -4.95 3.60
N ALA A 53 6.32 -5.09 4.88
CA ALA A 53 6.51 -3.96 5.79
C ALA A 53 7.61 -2.99 5.32
N GLY A 54 8.66 -3.52 4.66
CA GLY A 54 9.77 -2.72 4.13
C GLY A 54 9.34 -1.66 3.11
N PHE A 55 8.29 -1.90 2.32
CA PHE A 55 7.75 -0.90 1.39
C PHE A 55 6.42 -0.28 1.86
N THR A 56 5.57 -0.99 2.62
CA THR A 56 4.26 -0.46 3.04
C THR A 56 4.38 0.59 4.14
N LEU A 57 5.27 0.40 5.12
CA LEU A 57 5.46 1.37 6.21
C LEU A 57 5.91 2.75 5.70
N PRO A 58 6.96 2.88 4.88
CA PRO A 58 7.37 4.18 4.38
C PRO A 58 6.39 4.76 3.35
N MET A 59 5.66 3.92 2.60
CA MET A 59 4.56 4.37 1.73
C MET A 59 3.43 5.01 2.55
N LEU A 60 2.95 4.34 3.60
CA LEU A 60 1.90 4.84 4.49
C LEU A 60 2.33 6.15 5.17
N HIS A 61 3.58 6.23 5.63
CA HIS A 61 4.14 7.44 6.23
C HIS A 61 4.02 8.64 5.27
N ARG A 62 4.47 8.46 4.01
CA ARG A 62 4.43 9.52 3.00
C ARG A 62 3.01 9.91 2.63
N LEU A 63 2.09 8.94 2.52
CA LEU A 63 0.68 9.19 2.20
C LEU A 63 -0.05 9.94 3.31
N MET A 64 0.30 9.69 4.57
CA MET A 64 -0.27 10.37 5.72
C MET A 64 0.17 11.84 5.80
N GLN A 65 1.41 12.15 5.40
CA GLN A 65 1.93 13.52 5.41
C GLN A 65 1.33 14.43 4.33
N LYS A 66 0.76 13.85 3.27
CA LYS A 66 0.18 14.58 2.15
C LYS A 66 -1.31 14.28 2.06
N PRO A 67 -2.20 15.10 2.66
CA PRO A 67 -3.64 14.89 2.53
C PRO A 67 -4.07 14.74 1.07
N ALA A 68 -5.00 13.83 0.80
CA ALA A 68 -5.50 13.62 -0.55
C ALA A 68 -6.25 14.86 -1.04
N VAL A 69 -5.86 15.37 -2.21
CA VAL A 69 -6.67 16.34 -2.95
C VAL A 69 -7.69 15.55 -3.75
N ARG A 70 -8.98 15.87 -3.60
CA ARG A 70 -10.05 15.20 -4.33
C ARG A 70 -9.96 15.57 -5.82
N ASP A 71 -10.29 14.60 -6.68
CA ASP A 71 -10.35 14.82 -8.12
C ASP A 71 -11.50 15.78 -8.49
N ALA A 72 -11.61 16.13 -9.78
CA ALA A 72 -12.67 16.99 -10.30
C ALA A 72 -14.10 16.45 -10.05
N LYS A 73 -14.25 15.16 -9.72
CA LYS A 73 -15.50 14.48 -9.40
C LYS A 73 -15.69 14.31 -7.88
N GLY A 74 -14.84 14.94 -7.06
CA GLY A 74 -14.89 14.88 -5.60
C GLY A 74 -14.42 13.54 -5.01
N ARG A 75 -13.77 12.67 -5.78
CA ARG A 75 -13.33 11.33 -5.36
C ARG A 75 -11.90 11.36 -4.84
N LEU A 76 -11.58 10.42 -3.96
CA LEU A 76 -10.19 10.18 -3.55
C LEU A 76 -9.44 9.52 -4.71
N PRO A 77 -8.34 10.12 -5.19
CA PRO A 77 -7.51 9.50 -6.23
C PRO A 77 -6.70 8.34 -5.65
N ILE A 78 -6.31 7.40 -6.52
CA ILE A 78 -5.34 6.37 -6.18
C ILE A 78 -3.97 7.05 -6.10
N ARG A 79 -3.39 7.09 -4.90
CA ARG A 79 -2.11 7.74 -4.60
C ARG A 79 -0.95 6.75 -4.50
N ALA A 80 -1.25 5.46 -4.35
CA ALA A 80 -0.27 4.38 -4.40
C ALA A 80 -0.84 3.14 -5.07
N LEU A 81 -0.02 2.50 -5.91
CA LEU A 81 -0.32 1.23 -6.58
C LEU A 81 0.72 0.19 -6.16
N ILE A 82 0.26 -0.98 -5.74
CA ILE A 82 1.09 -2.15 -5.46
C ILE A 82 0.69 -3.27 -6.41
N LEU A 83 1.63 -3.77 -7.21
CA LEU A 83 1.40 -4.88 -8.13
C LEU A 83 1.92 -6.19 -7.56
N THR A 84 1.09 -7.23 -7.59
CA THR A 84 1.46 -8.58 -7.16
C THR A 84 1.16 -9.61 -8.25
N PRO A 85 1.95 -10.69 -8.38
CA PRO A 85 1.76 -11.70 -9.42
C PRO A 85 0.52 -12.58 -9.21
N THR A 86 0.09 -12.79 -7.95
CA THR A 86 -1.00 -13.71 -7.61
C THR A 86 -2.07 -13.03 -6.75
N ARG A 87 -3.25 -13.64 -6.71
CA ARG A 87 -4.43 -13.16 -5.96
C ARG A 87 -4.18 -13.22 -4.46
N GLU A 88 -3.58 -14.32 -4.02
CA GLU A 88 -3.30 -14.63 -2.63
C GLU A 88 -2.30 -13.63 -2.06
N LEU A 89 -1.24 -13.33 -2.83
CA LEU A 89 -0.26 -12.31 -2.43
C LEU A 89 -0.87 -10.91 -2.45
N ALA A 90 -1.77 -10.60 -3.40
CA ALA A 90 -2.49 -9.32 -3.42
C ALA A 90 -3.30 -9.12 -2.14
N ALA A 91 -4.06 -10.15 -1.73
CA ALA A 91 -4.86 -10.12 -0.52
C ALA A 91 -4.00 -9.99 0.74
N GLN A 92 -2.91 -10.75 0.85
CA GLN A 92 -1.97 -10.67 1.99
C GLN A 92 -1.32 -9.28 2.11
N VAL A 93 -0.94 -8.68 0.98
CA VAL A 93 -0.34 -7.34 0.98
C VAL A 93 -1.37 -6.28 1.38
N GLU A 94 -2.59 -6.36 0.87
CA GLU A 94 -3.65 -5.40 1.24
C GLU A 94 -4.07 -5.54 2.71
N GLU A 95 -4.11 -6.76 3.25
CA GLU A 95 -4.30 -6.99 4.69
C GLU A 95 -3.20 -6.33 5.52
N SER A 96 -1.93 -6.47 5.09
CA SER A 96 -0.80 -5.80 5.74
C SER A 96 -0.94 -4.27 5.69
N VAL A 97 -1.39 -3.72 4.56
CA VAL A 97 -1.66 -2.27 4.42
C VAL A 97 -2.71 -1.81 5.43
N ARG A 98 -3.81 -2.55 5.58
CA ARG A 98 -4.86 -2.22 6.56
C ARG A 98 -4.34 -2.29 7.98
N GLU A 99 -3.62 -3.35 8.32
CA GLU A 99 -3.13 -3.58 9.68
C GLU A 99 -2.17 -2.49 10.12
N TYR A 100 -1.19 -2.16 9.28
CA TYR A 100 -0.24 -1.08 9.58
C TYR A 100 -0.88 0.31 9.50
N GLY A 101 -1.91 0.47 8.66
CA GLY A 101 -2.61 1.73 8.45
C GLY A 101 -3.79 1.99 9.40
N LYS A 102 -4.09 1.09 10.36
CA LYS A 102 -5.35 1.13 11.14
C LYS A 102 -5.60 2.40 11.95
N TYR A 103 -4.54 3.14 12.29
CA TYR A 103 -4.61 4.42 13.00
C TYR A 103 -4.60 5.64 12.07
N MET A 104 -4.78 5.44 10.76
CA MET A 104 -4.76 6.48 9.73
C MET A 104 -6.09 6.59 9.01
N GLN A 105 -6.36 7.77 8.47
CA GLN A 105 -7.49 8.00 7.56
C GLN A 105 -7.09 7.68 6.10
N LEU A 106 -6.58 6.48 5.87
CA LEU A 106 -6.22 5.97 4.54
C LEU A 106 -7.11 4.79 4.17
N SER A 107 -7.54 4.74 2.92
CA SER A 107 -8.36 3.65 2.40
C SER A 107 -7.56 2.77 1.45
N SER A 108 -7.72 1.45 1.58
CA SER A 108 -7.13 0.46 0.68
C SER A 108 -8.19 -0.39 -0.02
N MET A 109 -7.81 -0.99 -1.14
CA MET A 109 -8.60 -1.97 -1.87
C MET A 109 -7.66 -2.94 -2.59
N VAL A 110 -8.09 -4.19 -2.71
CA VAL A 110 -7.46 -5.19 -3.58
C VAL A 110 -8.34 -5.49 -4.80
N ILE A 111 -7.73 -5.60 -5.98
CA ILE A 111 -8.39 -6.07 -7.21
C ILE A 111 -7.62 -7.24 -7.83
N PHE A 112 -8.36 -8.24 -8.27
CA PHE A 112 -7.80 -9.37 -9.02
C PHE A 112 -8.86 -10.13 -9.82
N GLY A 113 -8.39 -10.97 -10.75
CA GLY A 113 -9.19 -11.82 -11.63
C GLY A 113 -9.95 -12.95 -10.91
N GLY A 114 -10.92 -13.57 -11.59
CA GLY A 114 -11.67 -14.72 -11.06
C GLY A 114 -12.78 -14.40 -10.05
N VAL A 115 -13.08 -13.11 -9.86
CA VAL A 115 -14.25 -12.62 -9.13
C VAL A 115 -14.98 -11.56 -9.95
N GLY A 116 -16.24 -11.29 -9.61
CA GLY A 116 -17.09 -10.33 -10.32
C GLY A 116 -16.46 -8.94 -10.42
N MET A 117 -16.62 -8.30 -11.58
CA MET A 117 -16.08 -6.97 -11.87
C MET A 117 -16.85 -5.87 -11.12
N GLN A 118 -18.18 -5.97 -11.08
CA GLN A 118 -19.04 -4.90 -10.57
C GLN A 118 -18.74 -4.46 -9.13
N PRO A 119 -18.51 -5.38 -8.16
CA PRO A 119 -18.12 -4.96 -6.80
C PRO A 119 -16.81 -4.16 -6.77
N GLN A 120 -15.87 -4.48 -7.67
CA GLN A 120 -14.61 -3.75 -7.77
C GLN A 120 -14.82 -2.34 -8.36
N VAL A 121 -15.63 -2.23 -9.41
CA VAL A 121 -16.03 -0.95 -10.02
C VAL A 121 -16.75 -0.05 -9.01
N ASP A 122 -17.69 -0.60 -8.24
CA ASP A 122 -18.45 0.17 -7.27
C ASP A 122 -17.57 0.67 -6.12
N ARG A 123 -16.59 -0.12 -5.68
CA ARG A 123 -15.63 0.31 -4.66
C ARG A 123 -14.68 1.39 -5.19
N LEU A 124 -14.16 1.25 -6.41
CA LEU A 124 -13.31 2.25 -7.06
C LEU A 124 -14.04 3.59 -7.24
N ARG A 125 -15.33 3.55 -7.62
CA ARG A 125 -16.17 4.75 -7.76
C ARG A 125 -16.30 5.56 -6.47
N ARG A 126 -16.20 4.92 -5.29
CA ARG A 126 -16.23 5.59 -3.97
C ARG A 126 -14.90 6.26 -3.62
N GLY A 127 -13.83 6.00 -4.38
CA GLY A 127 -12.48 6.48 -4.11
C GLY A 127 -11.70 5.56 -3.17
N VAL A 128 -10.40 5.44 -3.44
CA VAL A 128 -9.45 4.66 -2.65
C VAL A 128 -8.05 5.25 -2.76
N ASP A 129 -7.31 5.33 -1.65
CA ASP A 129 -5.96 5.89 -1.62
C ASP A 129 -4.91 4.89 -2.14
N ILE A 130 -5.05 3.63 -1.76
CA ILE A 130 -4.06 2.57 -2.01
C ILE A 130 -4.73 1.42 -2.75
N LEU A 131 -4.22 1.09 -3.92
CA LEU A 131 -4.69 -0.04 -4.71
C LEU A 131 -3.64 -1.15 -4.74
N VAL A 132 -4.02 -2.35 -4.33
CA VAL A 132 -3.24 -3.57 -4.54
C VAL A 132 -3.88 -4.35 -5.68
N ALA A 133 -3.11 -4.74 -6.69
CA ALA A 133 -3.68 -5.31 -7.91
C ALA A 133 -2.84 -6.44 -8.50
N THR A 134 -3.52 -7.41 -9.13
CA THR A 134 -2.85 -8.26 -10.13
C THR A 134 -2.84 -7.57 -11.51
N PRO A 135 -1.77 -7.70 -12.31
CA PRO A 135 -1.62 -6.95 -13.56
C PRO A 135 -2.80 -7.11 -14.53
N GLY A 136 -3.28 -8.35 -14.74
CA GLY A 136 -4.38 -8.61 -15.67
C GLY A 136 -5.65 -7.84 -15.29
N ARG A 137 -6.06 -7.88 -14.01
CA ARG A 137 -7.27 -7.18 -13.57
C ARG A 137 -7.10 -5.66 -13.57
N LEU A 138 -5.91 -5.14 -13.26
CA LEU A 138 -5.63 -3.71 -13.38
C LEU A 138 -5.85 -3.24 -14.83
N LEU A 139 -5.33 -4.00 -15.80
CA LEU A 139 -5.49 -3.70 -17.21
C LEU A 139 -6.95 -3.78 -17.66
N ASP A 140 -7.72 -4.78 -17.21
CA ASP A 140 -9.16 -4.85 -17.49
C ASP A 140 -9.88 -3.57 -17.04
N HIS A 141 -9.59 -3.11 -15.82
CA HIS A 141 -10.20 -1.89 -15.27
C HIS A 141 -9.83 -0.63 -16.05
N SER A 142 -8.56 -0.52 -16.45
CA SER A 142 -8.04 0.60 -17.25
C SER A 142 -8.67 0.62 -18.64
N GLN A 143 -8.75 -0.53 -19.33
CA GLN A 143 -9.35 -0.64 -20.66
C GLN A 143 -10.85 -0.33 -20.65
N GLN A 144 -11.55 -0.70 -19.58
CA GLN A 144 -12.97 -0.39 -19.39
C GLN A 144 -13.22 1.05 -18.91
N GLY A 145 -12.17 1.85 -18.66
CA GLY A 145 -12.30 3.23 -18.16
C GLY A 145 -12.89 3.32 -16.74
N THR A 146 -12.78 2.24 -15.96
CA THR A 146 -13.30 2.17 -14.58
C THR A 146 -12.26 2.56 -13.53
N LEU A 147 -11.00 2.74 -13.96
CA LEU A 147 -9.85 3.17 -13.19
C LEU A 147 -8.99 4.10 -14.04
N ASP A 148 -8.46 5.14 -13.41
CA ASP A 148 -7.55 6.11 -14.01
C ASP A 148 -6.38 6.38 -13.05
N LEU A 149 -5.15 6.32 -13.56
CA LEU A 149 -3.91 6.54 -12.81
C LEU A 149 -3.14 7.77 -13.31
N SER A 150 -3.69 8.57 -14.22
CA SER A 150 -3.01 9.70 -14.87
C SER A 150 -2.96 10.99 -14.04
N GLN A 151 -3.23 10.90 -12.73
CA GLN A 151 -3.32 12.05 -11.81
C GLN A 151 -1.96 12.67 -11.49
#